data_AF-A0A1Y2I6C1-F1
#
_entry.id   AF-A0A1Y2I6C1-F1
#
_cell.length_a   1.000
_cell.length_b   1.000
_cell.length_c   1.000
_cell.angle_alpha   90.00
_cell.angle_beta   90.00
_cell.angle_gamma   90.00
#
_symmetry.space_group_name_H-M   'P 1'
#
loop_
_entity.id
_entity.type
_entity.pdbx_description
1 polymer ?
#
loop_
_entity_poly.entity_id
_entity_poly.type
_entity_poly.pdbx_seq_one_letter_code
_entity_poly.pdbx_strand_id
1 'polypeptide(L)'
;MLIRTAIQDGNIEDAIERVNDLDPDISKLAPRGEENPAFLEELERTMSLLVFGGGSGLGVGNDESPVADLYDVAQRQKTAREVNAAILLSQSQEKEPKLPMLIKCMQWAQSQLASVAIFPQIEDPASGQFVVPPECEPTDSQAMH
;
A
#
# COMPACT_ATOMS: atom_id res chain seq x y z
N MET A 1 34.41 15.81 10.44
CA MET A 1 33.48 16.85 10.91
C MET A 1 32.07 16.46 10.48
N LEU A 2 31.07 16.63 11.33
CA LEU A 2 29.69 16.20 11.07
C LEU A 2 28.88 17.38 10.50
N ILE A 3 27.85 17.13 9.70
CA ILE A 3 26.96 18.16 9.12
C ILE A 3 26.44 19.12 10.20
N ARG A 4 26.11 18.58 11.39
CA ARG A 4 25.71 19.36 12.57
C ARG A 4 26.74 20.42 12.99
N THR A 5 28.03 20.11 12.94
CA THR A 5 29.09 21.03 13.39
C THR A 5 29.21 22.22 12.44
N ALA A 6 29.11 21.98 11.13
CA ALA A 6 29.11 23.05 10.12
C ALA A 6 27.92 24.00 10.28
N ILE A 7 26.74 23.46 10.61
CA ILE A 7 25.53 24.27 10.89
C ILE A 7 25.69 25.08 12.18
N GLN A 8 26.28 24.50 13.22
CA GLN A 8 26.53 25.19 14.49
C GLN A 8 27.55 26.32 14.39
N ASP A 9 28.56 26.14 13.55
CA ASP A 9 29.60 27.13 13.28
C ASP A 9 29.12 28.22 12.29
N GLY A 10 27.87 28.14 11.81
CA GLY A 10 27.29 29.09 10.86
C GLY A 10 27.82 28.95 9.44
N ASN A 11 28.56 27.87 9.14
CA ASN A 11 29.08 27.59 7.80
C ASN A 11 28.07 26.78 6.99
N ILE A 12 27.09 27.49 6.43
CA ILE A 12 25.95 26.91 5.72
C ILE A 12 26.38 26.29 4.38
N GLU A 13 27.27 26.94 3.64
CA GLU A 13 27.83 26.39 2.39
C GLU A 13 28.47 25.00 2.59
N ASP A 14 29.37 24.87 3.58
CA ASP A 14 30.00 23.58 3.91
C ASP A 14 28.99 22.50 4.35
N ALA A 15 27.88 22.92 4.98
CA ALA A 15 26.83 22.02 5.40
C ALA A 15 26.04 21.49 4.19
N ILE A 16 25.70 22.37 3.24
CA ILE A 16 24.96 22.02 2.03
C ILE A 16 25.80 21.11 1.12
N GLU A 17 27.08 21.43 0.93
CA GLU A 17 28.00 20.59 0.14
C GLU A 17 28.06 19.17 0.70
N ARG A 18 28.22 19.05 2.03
CA ARG A 18 28.24 17.75 2.71
C ARG A 18 26.92 16.99 2.63
N VAL A 19 25.78 17.68 2.71
CA VAL A 19 24.46 17.03 2.54
C VAL A 19 24.35 16.45 1.13
N ASN A 20 24.77 17.19 0.11
CA ASN A 20 24.75 16.75 -1.28
C ASN A 20 25.73 15.59 -1.55
N ASP A 21 26.88 15.56 -0.88
CA ASP A 21 27.86 14.48 -0.98
C ASP A 21 27.40 13.18 -0.28
N LEU A 22 26.66 13.31 0.83
CA LEU A 22 26.26 12.17 1.66
C LEU A 22 25.09 11.39 1.03
N ASP A 23 24.17 12.09 0.39
CA ASP A 23 23.05 11.48 -0.32
C ASP A 23 22.65 12.34 -1.53
N PRO A 24 23.03 11.93 -2.76
CA PRO A 24 22.72 12.69 -3.97
C PRO A 24 21.22 12.75 -4.25
N ASP A 25 20.40 11.87 -3.65
CA ASP A 25 18.97 11.89 -3.81
C ASP A 25 18.32 13.07 -3.06
N ILE A 26 18.97 13.62 -2.03
CA ILE A 26 18.49 14.83 -1.34
C ILE A 26 18.44 16.03 -2.29
N SER A 27 19.40 16.14 -3.22
CA SER A 27 19.41 17.19 -4.26
C SER A 27 18.20 17.11 -5.20
N LYS A 28 17.59 15.92 -5.35
CA LYS A 28 16.39 15.70 -6.18
C LYS A 28 15.11 16.21 -5.52
N LEU A 29 15.15 16.53 -4.22
CA LEU A 29 14.01 17.15 -3.54
C LEU A 29 13.93 18.66 -3.79
N ALA A 30 15.05 19.34 -4.08
CA ALA A 30 15.08 20.78 -4.34
C ALA A 30 14.13 21.24 -5.47
N PRO A 31 14.16 20.66 -6.68
CA PRO A 31 13.23 21.06 -7.75
C PRO A 31 11.76 20.74 -7.41
N ARG A 32 11.49 19.76 -6.54
CA ARG A 32 10.12 19.43 -6.12
C ARG A 32 9.52 20.44 -5.14
N GLY A 33 10.36 21.18 -4.41
CA GLY A 33 9.93 22.29 -3.58
C GLY A 33 9.53 23.53 -4.40
N GLU A 34 10.19 23.77 -5.54
CA GLU A 34 9.86 24.90 -6.42
C GLU A 34 8.48 24.75 -7.09
N GLU A 35 8.08 23.52 -7.41
CA GLU A 35 6.81 23.21 -8.06
C GLU A 35 5.59 23.34 -7.11
N ASN A 36 5.79 23.20 -5.80
CA ASN A 36 4.69 23.29 -4.83
C ASN A 36 5.18 23.80 -3.45
N PRO A 37 4.69 24.97 -3.00
CA PRO A 37 5.11 25.57 -1.74
C PRO A 37 4.76 24.72 -0.50
N ALA A 38 3.76 23.85 -0.58
CA ALA A 38 3.43 22.93 0.52
C ALA A 38 4.51 21.85 0.73
N PHE A 39 5.28 21.48 -0.31
CA PHE A 39 6.39 20.54 -0.17
C PHE A 39 7.63 21.19 0.44
N LEU A 40 7.80 22.52 0.34
CA LEU A 40 8.92 23.23 0.97
C LEU A 40 8.86 23.13 2.49
N GLU A 41 7.68 23.30 3.10
CA GLU A 41 7.53 23.18 4.56
C GLU A 41 7.92 21.77 5.04
N GLU A 42 7.45 20.73 4.34
CA GLU A 42 7.77 19.34 4.67
C GLU A 42 9.23 18.99 4.36
N LEU A 43 9.84 19.62 3.35
CA LEU A 43 11.26 19.49 3.04
C LEU A 43 12.12 20.11 4.14
N GLU A 44 11.78 21.31 4.61
CA GLU A 44 12.44 21.99 5.73
C GLU A 44 12.33 21.16 7.02
N ARG A 45 11.16 20.58 7.31
CA ARG A 45 10.98 19.63 8.41
C ARG A 45 11.86 18.39 8.26
N THR A 46 11.95 17.82 7.07
CA THR A 46 12.77 16.62 6.82
C THR A 46 14.26 16.93 6.91
N MET A 47 14.72 18.07 6.40
CA MET A 47 16.11 18.53 6.53
C MET A 47 16.46 18.85 7.99
N SER A 48 15.50 19.32 8.78
CA SER A 48 15.69 19.53 10.21
C SER A 48 16.06 18.23 10.95
N LEU A 49 15.66 17.06 10.44
CA LEU A 49 16.08 15.76 11.00
C LEU A 49 17.62 15.58 10.96
N LEU A 50 18.31 16.13 9.96
CA LEU A 50 19.77 16.08 9.86
C LEU A 50 20.43 16.88 11.00
N VAL A 51 19.77 17.95 11.43
CA VAL A 51 20.20 18.76 12.58
C VAL A 51 19.86 18.05 13.88
N PHE A 52 18.65 17.50 14.01
CA PHE A 52 18.12 17.04 15.30
C PHE A 52 18.31 15.56 15.63
N GLY A 53 18.32 14.63 14.68
CA GLY A 53 18.33 13.19 15.02
C GLY A 53 19.62 12.42 14.76
N GLY A 54 20.76 13.11 14.83
CA GLY A 54 22.02 12.48 15.23
C GLY A 54 22.18 12.55 16.75
N GLY A 55 22.23 11.40 17.43
CA GLY A 55 22.09 11.26 18.88
C GLY A 55 22.77 12.29 19.79
N SER A 56 22.07 12.62 20.89
CA SER A 56 22.54 12.95 22.25
C SER A 56 23.71 13.93 22.48
N GLY A 57 24.20 14.67 21.47
CA GLY A 57 25.33 15.60 21.64
C GLY A 57 24.96 16.98 22.19
N LEU A 58 23.71 17.41 22.00
CA LEU A 58 23.12 18.49 22.80
C LEU A 58 22.06 17.83 23.66
N GLY A 59 22.05 18.10 24.95
CA GLY A 59 21.15 17.52 25.95
C GLY A 59 19.66 17.87 25.78
N VAL A 60 19.22 18.10 24.55
CA VAL A 60 17.83 18.14 24.15
C VAL A 60 17.46 16.69 23.87
N GLY A 61 16.70 16.07 24.77
CA GLY A 61 16.17 14.73 24.56
C GLY A 61 15.34 14.67 23.28
N ASN A 62 15.13 13.47 22.73
CA ASN A 62 14.22 13.27 21.59
C ASN A 62 12.82 13.88 21.83
N ASP A 63 12.45 14.09 23.09
CA ASP A 63 11.16 14.65 23.53
C ASP A 63 11.00 16.17 23.33
N GLU A 64 12.05 16.93 23.00
CA GLU A 64 11.98 18.39 22.80
C GLU A 64 12.19 18.82 21.33
N SER A 65 12.34 17.87 20.40
CA SER A 65 12.51 18.21 18.99
C SER A 65 11.15 18.50 18.33
N PRO A 66 10.97 19.65 17.64
CA PRO A 66 9.74 19.98 16.92
C PRO A 66 9.45 19.03 15.73
N VAL A 67 10.37 18.11 15.42
CA VAL A 67 10.26 17.09 14.37
C VAL A 67 10.35 15.66 14.93
N ALA A 68 10.17 15.47 16.24
CA ALA A 68 10.20 14.15 16.88
C ALA A 68 9.17 13.17 16.26
N ASP A 69 8.00 13.68 15.87
CA ASP A 69 6.95 12.90 15.21
C ASP A 69 7.41 12.22 13.92
N LEU A 70 8.38 12.81 13.21
CA LEU A 70 8.94 12.24 11.97
C LEU A 70 9.91 11.08 12.24
N TYR A 71 10.47 10.97 13.46
CA TYR A 71 11.31 9.84 13.87
C TYR A 71 10.50 8.63 14.33
N ASP A 72 9.22 8.81 14.65
CA ASP A 72 8.40 7.74 15.21
C ASP A 72 8.15 6.62 14.18
N VAL A 73 8.12 5.39 14.69
CA VAL A 73 7.76 4.20 13.91
C VAL A 73 6.34 4.31 13.37
N ALA A 74 5.43 5.02 14.06
CA ALA A 74 4.07 5.25 13.58
C ALA A 74 4.04 6.01 12.25
N GLN A 75 4.92 6.98 12.04
CA GLN A 75 5.00 7.72 10.78
C GLN A 75 5.42 6.82 9.62
N ARG A 76 6.40 5.92 9.84
CA ARG A 76 6.76 4.88 8.86
C ARG A 76 5.58 3.98 8.51
N GLN A 77 4.79 3.57 9.50
CA GLN A 77 3.59 2.76 9.27
C GLN A 77 2.51 3.54 8.50
N LYS A 78 2.31 4.82 8.80
CA LYS A 78 1.36 5.69 8.10
C LYS A 78 1.74 5.84 6.63
N THR A 79 2.98 6.21 6.35
CA THR A 79 3.50 6.32 4.97
C THR A 79 3.39 4.98 4.24
N ALA A 80 3.73 3.86 4.90
CA ALA A 80 3.56 2.53 4.29
C ALA A 80 2.10 2.24 3.94
N ARG A 81 1.13 2.59 4.78
CA ARG A 81 -0.31 2.42 4.50
C ARG A 81 -0.76 3.26 3.31
N GLU A 82 -0.35 4.52 3.25
CA GLU A 82 -0.70 5.45 2.16
C GLU A 82 -0.09 4.99 0.83
N VAL A 83 1.18 4.62 0.84
CA VAL A 83 1.88 4.07 -0.34
C VAL A 83 1.23 2.76 -0.77
N ASN A 84 0.95 1.84 0.14
CA ASN A 84 0.27 0.59 -0.18
C ASN A 84 -1.11 0.85 -0.79
N ALA A 85 -1.87 1.80 -0.26
CA ALA A 85 -3.17 2.18 -0.82
C ALA A 85 -3.03 2.75 -2.24
N ALA A 86 -2.07 3.65 -2.47
CA ALA A 86 -1.82 4.25 -3.79
C ALA A 86 -1.34 3.20 -4.82
N ILE A 87 -0.52 2.23 -4.39
CA ILE A 87 -0.09 1.11 -5.25
C ILE A 87 -1.31 0.25 -5.62
N LEU A 88 -2.16 -0.11 -4.67
CA LEU A 88 -3.36 -0.91 -4.94
C LEU A 88 -4.31 -0.19 -5.90
N LEU A 89 -4.51 1.12 -5.71
CA LEU A 89 -5.31 1.96 -6.60
C LEU A 89 -4.70 2.04 -8.01
N SER A 90 -3.38 2.23 -8.13
CA SER A 90 -2.71 2.32 -9.45
C SER A 90 -2.69 0.98 -10.19
N GLN A 91 -2.64 -0.14 -9.48
CA GLN A 91 -2.73 -1.49 -10.05
C GLN A 91 -4.16 -1.91 -10.40
N SER A 92 -5.16 -1.03 -10.21
CA SER A 92 -6.58 -1.34 -10.47
C SER A 92 -7.06 -2.61 -9.75
N GLN A 93 -6.43 -2.97 -8.63
CA GLN A 93 -6.99 -3.98 -7.74
C GLN A 93 -8.14 -3.32 -6.99
N GLU A 94 -9.35 -3.64 -7.40
CA GLU A 94 -10.54 -3.25 -6.67
C GLU A 94 -10.43 -3.75 -5.23
N LYS A 95 -10.75 -2.85 -4.29
CA LYS A 95 -10.67 -3.08 -2.85
C LYS A 95 -11.56 -4.24 -2.40
N GLU A 96 -12.51 -4.63 -3.25
CA GLU A 96 -13.36 -5.79 -3.07
C GLU A 96 -12.88 -6.96 -3.92
N PRO A 97 -12.69 -8.16 -3.33
CA PRO A 97 -12.35 -9.33 -4.10
C PRO A 97 -13.52 -9.67 -5.03
N LYS A 98 -13.26 -9.67 -6.34
CA LYS A 98 -14.27 -10.02 -7.37
C LYS A 98 -14.70 -11.48 -7.28
N LEU A 99 -13.84 -12.35 -6.76
CA LEU A 99 -14.06 -13.79 -6.65
C LEU A 99 -15.25 -14.13 -5.74
N PRO A 100 -15.35 -13.66 -4.49
CA PRO A 100 -16.54 -13.82 -3.66
C PRO A 100 -17.81 -13.23 -4.27
N MET A 101 -17.71 -12.10 -4.98
CA MET A 101 -18.86 -11.50 -5.65
C MET A 101 -19.38 -12.40 -6.78
N LEU A 102 -18.48 -12.95 -7.59
CA LEU A 102 -18.81 -13.87 -8.67
C LEU A 102 -19.37 -15.20 -8.15
N ILE A 103 -18.82 -15.74 -7.06
CA ILE A 103 -19.33 -16.94 -6.38
C ILE A 103 -20.77 -16.69 -5.89
N LYS A 104 -21.05 -15.52 -5.29
CA LYS A 104 -22.42 -15.16 -4.87
C LYS A 104 -23.38 -15.06 -6.05
N CYS A 105 -22.97 -14.43 -7.16
CA CYS A 105 -23.78 -14.36 -8.38
C CYS A 105 -24.09 -15.75 -8.96
N MET A 106 -23.09 -16.64 -8.95
CA MET A 106 -23.24 -18.02 -9.42
C MET A 106 -24.20 -18.83 -8.55
N GLN A 107 -24.07 -18.76 -7.22
CA GLN A 107 -25.00 -19.41 -6.28
C GLN A 107 -26.43 -18.90 -6.46
N TRP A 108 -26.59 -17.58 -6.66
CA TRP A 108 -27.89 -16.97 -6.94
C TRP A 108 -28.50 -17.51 -8.25
N ALA A 109 -27.71 -17.56 -9.32
CA ALA A 109 -28.17 -18.10 -10.61
C ALA A 109 -28.56 -19.58 -10.49
N GLN A 110 -27.78 -20.39 -9.76
CA GLN A 110 -28.11 -21.80 -9.50
C GLN A 110 -29.42 -21.95 -8.71
N SER A 111 -29.64 -21.14 -7.69
CA SER A 111 -30.89 -21.13 -6.92
C SER A 111 -32.08 -20.75 -7.79
N GLN A 112 -31.88 -19.82 -8.72
CA GLN A 112 -32.91 -19.39 -9.64
C GLN A 112 -33.24 -20.45 -10.70
N LEU A 113 -32.23 -21.12 -11.26
CA LEU A 113 -32.40 -22.24 -12.18
C LEU A 113 -33.00 -23.47 -11.50
N ALA A 114 -32.72 -23.70 -10.21
CA ALA A 114 -33.26 -24.84 -9.46
C ALA A 114 -34.79 -24.76 -9.30
N SER A 115 -35.34 -23.55 -9.38
CA SER A 115 -36.79 -23.34 -9.37
C SER A 115 -37.48 -23.66 -10.70
N VAL A 116 -36.72 -23.76 -11.80
CA VAL A 116 -37.27 -23.88 -13.17
C VAL A 116 -36.85 -25.18 -13.86
N ALA A 117 -35.69 -25.74 -13.53
CA ALA A 117 -35.13 -26.91 -14.18
C ALA A 117 -34.30 -27.78 -13.23
N ILE A 118 -34.22 -29.07 -13.55
CA ILE A 118 -33.26 -30.00 -12.95
C ILE A 118 -31.98 -29.88 -13.78
N PHE A 119 -30.88 -29.52 -13.13
CA PHE A 119 -29.58 -29.34 -13.79
C PHE A 119 -28.45 -29.66 -12.82
N PRO A 120 -27.24 -29.96 -13.31
CA PRO A 120 -26.08 -30.24 -12.48
C PRO A 120 -25.64 -29.00 -11.69
N GLN A 121 -25.58 -29.09 -10.36
CA GLN A 121 -25.18 -27.99 -9.47
C GLN A 121 -23.72 -28.12 -9.04
N ILE A 122 -23.07 -26.99 -8.78
CA ILE A 122 -21.72 -26.97 -8.21
C ILE A 122 -21.86 -26.71 -6.71
N GLU A 123 -21.69 -27.75 -5.89
CA GLU A 123 -21.78 -27.64 -4.43
C GLU A 123 -20.49 -27.07 -3.81
N ASP A 124 -19.34 -27.32 -4.44
CA ASP A 124 -18.05 -26.79 -4.01
C ASP A 124 -17.39 -25.92 -5.11
N PRO A 125 -17.30 -24.59 -4.92
CA PRO A 125 -16.67 -23.69 -5.88
C PRO A 125 -15.15 -23.89 -5.99
N ALA A 126 -14.50 -24.64 -5.08
CA ALA A 126 -13.07 -24.91 -5.14
C ALA A 126 -12.72 -26.14 -5.99
N SER A 127 -13.54 -27.20 -5.97
CA SER A 127 -13.35 -28.41 -6.79
C SER A 127 -13.95 -28.30 -8.19
N GLY A 128 -14.90 -27.39 -8.41
CA GLY A 128 -15.50 -27.13 -9.72
C GLY A 128 -16.26 -28.33 -10.32
N GLN A 129 -16.60 -29.33 -9.50
CA GLN A 129 -17.31 -30.52 -9.95
C GLN A 129 -18.82 -30.27 -9.92
N PHE A 130 -19.48 -30.72 -10.98
CA PHE A 130 -20.94 -30.68 -11.08
C PHE A 130 -21.52 -31.98 -10.51
N VAL A 131 -22.39 -31.87 -9.51
CA VAL A 131 -23.20 -32.99 -9.03
C VAL A 131 -24.46 -33.03 -9.90
N VAL A 132 -24.59 -34.10 -10.69
CA VAL A 132 -25.76 -34.36 -11.52
C VAL A 132 -26.84 -35.02 -10.64
N PRO A 133 -28.06 -34.46 -10.53
CA PRO A 133 -29.15 -35.12 -9.82
C PRO A 133 -29.56 -36.43 -10.52
N PRO A 134 -29.98 -37.46 -9.77
CA PRO A 134 -30.30 -38.80 -10.29
C PRO A 134 -31.46 -38.85 -11.31
N GLU A 135 -32.24 -37.77 -11.46
CA GLU A 135 -33.32 -37.67 -12.45
C GLU A 135 -32.83 -37.28 -13.85
N CYS A 136 -31.52 -37.05 -14.04
CA CYS A 136 -30.92 -36.62 -15.30
C CYS A 136 -30.15 -37.74 -16.02
N GLU A 137 -30.27 -39.00 -15.58
CA GLU A 137 -29.83 -40.12 -16.41
C GLU A 137 -30.81 -40.27 -17.58
N PRO A 138 -30.36 -40.23 -18.84
CA PRO A 138 -31.23 -40.58 -19.95
C PRO A 138 -31.62 -42.05 -19.74
N THR A 139 -32.91 -42.31 -19.54
CA THR A 139 -33.44 -43.67 -19.61
C THR A 139 -32.95 -44.30 -20.91
N ASP A 140 -32.13 -45.32 -20.74
CA ASP A 140 -31.52 -46.12 -21.79
C ASP A 140 -32.51 -46.40 -22.91
N SER A 141 -32.09 -46.06 -24.13
CA SER A 141 -31.87 -46.99 -25.26
C SER A 141 -32.26 -48.48 -25.05
N GLN A 142 -33.49 -48.78 -24.65
CA GLN A 142 -34.08 -50.12 -24.61
C GLN A 142 -35.54 -50.09 -25.11
N ALA A 143 -35.74 -49.74 -26.38
CA ALA A 143 -36.94 -50.09 -27.12
C ALA A 143 -36.68 -49.96 -28.63
N MET A 144 -35.88 -50.87 -29.20
CA MET A 144 -35.96 -51.32 -30.60
C MET A 144 -34.80 -52.29 -30.90
N HIS A 145 -35.02 -53.58 -30.64
CA HIS A 145 -34.65 -54.70 -31.50
C HIS A 145 -35.39 -55.96 -31.07
#